data_AF-M7NYP5-F1
#
_entry.id   AF-M7NYP5-F1
#
_cell.length_a   1.000
_cell.length_b   1.000
_cell.length_c   1.000
_cell.angle_alpha   90.00
_cell.angle_beta   90.00
_cell.angle_gamma   90.00
#
_symmetry.space_group_name_H-M   'P 1'
#
loop_
_entity.id
_entity.type
_entity.pdbx_description
1 polymer ?
#
loop_
_entity_poly.entity_id
_entity_poly.type
_entity_poly.pdbx_seq_one_letter_code
_entity_poly.pdbx_strand_id
1 'polypeptide(L)'
;MRLLRLLVMFSVLATPLAWAGYAPVYAEENDTETFHIMLPLTTDSAAELAQLRTGGKVLSVEEEQRNSYTLYLVKVLHDNGRVRTYRFDRDTGQTMRNR
;
A
#
# COMPACT_ATOMS: atom_id res chain seq x y z
N MET A 1 39.92 -22.41 -44.65
CA MET A 1 39.50 -23.76 -45.10
C MET A 1 40.13 -24.79 -44.17
N ARG A 2 39.39 -25.43 -43.26
CA ARG A 2 38.80 -26.78 -43.43
C ARG A 2 37.74 -26.93 -42.32
N LEU A 3 36.46 -26.71 -42.60
CA LEU A 3 35.41 -27.75 -42.70
C LEU A 3 35.78 -29.15 -42.12
N LEU A 4 35.14 -29.53 -41.01
CA LEU A 4 34.69 -30.90 -40.69
C LEU A 4 33.73 -30.88 -39.47
N ARG A 5 32.42 -30.59 -39.67
CA ARG A 5 31.24 -31.49 -39.54
C ARG A 5 31.36 -32.78 -38.71
N LEU A 6 30.31 -33.00 -37.89
CA LEU A 6 29.84 -34.21 -37.18
C LEU A 6 30.61 -34.54 -35.90
N LEU A 7 29.99 -34.73 -34.73
CA LEU A 7 28.99 -35.77 -34.45
C LEU A 7 28.22 -35.49 -33.14
N VAL A 8 26.90 -35.63 -33.19
CA VAL A 8 25.99 -35.73 -32.04
C VAL A 8 26.26 -37.05 -31.32
N MET A 9 26.53 -37.04 -30.01
CA MET A 9 26.10 -38.13 -29.13
C MET A 9 25.84 -37.65 -27.71
N PHE A 10 24.54 -37.47 -27.48
CA PHE A 10 23.80 -37.71 -26.26
C PHE A 10 24.42 -38.86 -25.44
N SER A 11 24.95 -38.57 -24.25
CA SER A 11 25.11 -39.59 -23.22
C SER A 11 24.72 -38.98 -21.88
N VAL A 12 23.41 -39.04 -21.64
CA VAL A 12 22.79 -38.82 -20.34
C VAL A 12 23.31 -39.90 -19.40
N LEU A 13 24.23 -39.54 -18.51
CA LEU A 13 24.58 -40.37 -17.36
C LEU A 13 23.90 -39.75 -16.14
N ALA A 14 22.71 -40.28 -15.83
CA ALA A 14 21.99 -39.95 -14.62
C ALA A 14 22.80 -40.42 -13.41
N THR A 15 23.13 -39.52 -12.49
CA THR A 15 23.54 -39.86 -11.13
C THR A 15 22.59 -39.20 -10.12
N PRO A 16 22.36 -39.85 -8.96
CA PRO A 16 21.16 -39.67 -8.17
C PRO A 16 21.34 -38.72 -6.98
N LEU A 17 20.20 -38.11 -6.61
CA LEU A 17 19.72 -37.70 -5.29
C LEU A 17 20.57 -36.75 -4.40
N ALA A 18 19.90 -35.63 -4.09
CA ALA A 18 19.96 -34.81 -2.87
C ALA A 18 20.53 -35.54 -1.63
N TRP A 19 21.34 -34.91 -0.77
CA TRP A 19 20.85 -33.90 0.17
C TRP A 19 21.93 -32.85 0.50
N ALA A 20 22.01 -31.79 -0.29
CA ALA A 20 22.55 -30.54 0.23
C ALA A 20 21.49 -29.93 1.15
N GLY A 21 21.81 -29.79 2.44
CA GLY A 21 20.95 -29.24 3.48
C GLY A 21 20.55 -27.78 3.21
N TYR A 22 19.65 -27.57 2.27
CA TYR A 22 18.85 -26.36 2.18
C TYR A 22 17.77 -26.47 3.25
N ALA A 23 18.11 -26.08 4.47
CA ALA A 23 17.08 -25.56 5.36
C ALA A 23 16.49 -24.34 4.64
N PRO A 24 15.18 -24.31 4.32
CA PRO A 24 14.59 -23.07 3.88
C PRO A 24 14.80 -22.07 5.02
N VAL A 25 15.54 -21.00 4.76
CA VAL A 25 15.46 -19.78 5.58
C VAL A 25 14.00 -19.38 5.46
N TYR A 26 13.22 -19.65 6.50
CA TYR A 26 11.88 -19.11 6.60
C TYR A 26 12.05 -17.59 6.53
N ALA A 27 11.69 -17.01 5.38
CA ALA A 27 11.60 -15.57 5.26
C ALA A 27 10.57 -15.16 6.31
N GLU A 28 11.04 -14.45 7.33
CA GLU A 28 10.21 -13.81 8.33
C GLU A 28 9.22 -12.94 7.55
N GLU A 29 7.94 -13.28 7.66
CA GLU A 29 6.84 -12.59 7.02
C GLU A 29 6.94 -11.14 7.46
N ASN A 30 7.35 -10.27 6.53
CA ASN A 30 7.33 -8.83 6.73
C ASN A 30 5.85 -8.48 6.92
N ASP A 31 5.47 -8.33 8.19
CA ASP A 31 4.19 -7.89 8.65
C ASP A 31 4.00 -6.48 8.11
N THR A 32 3.47 -6.43 6.90
CA THR A 32 3.06 -5.19 6.28
C THR A 32 2.00 -4.63 7.21
N GLU A 33 2.39 -3.68 8.07
CA GLU A 33 1.53 -3.09 9.10
C GLU A 33 0.22 -2.69 8.45
N THR A 34 -0.80 -3.53 8.66
CA THR A 34 -2.08 -3.34 8.02
C THR A 34 -2.76 -2.24 8.82
N PHE A 35 -2.62 -0.99 8.38
CA PHE A 35 -3.26 0.16 9.01
C PHE A 35 -4.79 0.01 8.90
N HIS A 36 -5.41 -0.43 10.00
CA HIS A 36 -6.85 -0.55 10.11
C HIS A 36 -7.45 0.78 10.61
N ILE A 37 -8.03 1.55 9.70
CA ILE A 37 -8.76 2.78 10.06
C ILE A 37 -10.07 2.39 10.77
N MET A 38 -10.17 2.71 12.06
CA MET A 38 -11.35 2.43 12.87
C MET A 38 -12.40 3.54 12.76
N LEU A 39 -13.68 3.17 12.89
CA LEU A 39 -14.81 4.08 12.96
C LEU A 39 -15.41 4.10 14.38
N PRO A 40 -16.00 5.22 14.83
CA PRO A 40 -16.03 6.52 14.15
C PRO A 40 -14.62 7.11 14.05
N LEU A 41 -14.39 7.90 13.01
CA LEU A 41 -13.12 8.58 12.85
C LEU A 41 -12.81 9.46 14.07
N THR A 42 -11.54 9.49 14.41
CA THR A 42 -10.86 10.52 15.19
C THR A 42 -10.10 11.46 14.25
N THR A 43 -9.61 12.58 14.78
CA THR A 43 -8.71 13.50 14.07
C THR A 43 -7.53 12.77 13.41
N ASP A 44 -6.88 11.84 14.14
CA ASP A 44 -5.71 11.12 13.65
C ASP A 44 -6.07 10.14 12.54
N SER A 45 -7.09 9.31 12.75
CA SER A 45 -7.56 8.37 11.73
C SER A 45 -8.11 9.07 10.48
N ALA A 46 -8.65 10.29 10.60
CA ALA A 46 -9.06 11.11 9.46
C ALA A 46 -7.85 11.64 8.67
N ALA A 47 -6.75 12.02 9.35
CA ALA A 47 -5.50 12.37 8.71
C ALA A 47 -4.91 11.17 7.94
N GLU A 48 -4.86 10.01 8.58
CA GLU A 48 -4.39 8.76 7.96
C GLU A 48 -5.24 8.38 6.75
N LEU A 49 -6.56 8.42 6.87
CA LEU A 49 -7.49 8.17 5.76
C LEU A 49 -7.22 9.11 4.58
N ALA A 50 -7.01 10.40 4.86
CA ALA A 50 -6.72 11.39 3.83
C ALA A 50 -5.37 11.12 3.15
N GLN A 51 -4.33 10.81 3.93
CA GLN A 51 -3.00 10.49 3.41
C GLN A 51 -3.04 9.24 2.54
N LEU A 52 -3.68 8.16 3.00
CA LEU A 52 -3.84 6.91 2.24
C LEU A 52 -4.60 7.10 0.93
N ARG A 53 -5.67 7.91 0.93
CA ARG A 53 -6.47 8.14 -0.28
C ARG A 53 -5.82 9.08 -1.30
N THR A 54 -4.98 9.99 -0.85
CA THR A 54 -4.50 11.10 -1.70
C THR A 54 -3.01 11.04 -2.01
N GLY A 55 -2.23 10.34 -1.19
CA GLY A 55 -0.76 10.37 -1.20
C GLY A 55 -0.17 11.73 -0.79
N GLY A 56 -0.99 12.72 -0.45
CA GLY A 56 -0.53 14.07 -0.14
C GLY A 56 -0.17 14.27 1.34
N LYS A 57 0.51 15.37 1.63
CA LYS A 57 0.88 15.75 3.00
C LYS A 57 -0.30 16.42 3.71
N VAL A 58 -0.76 15.85 4.82
CA VAL A 58 -1.76 16.49 5.67
C VAL A 58 -1.16 17.72 6.35
N LEU A 59 -1.86 18.85 6.25
CA LEU A 59 -1.47 20.13 6.86
C LEU A 59 -2.29 20.42 8.12
N SER A 60 -3.58 20.09 8.10
CA SER A 60 -4.46 20.26 9.26
C SER A 60 -5.68 19.35 9.16
N VAL A 61 -6.26 19.06 10.33
CA VAL A 61 -7.56 18.39 10.47
C VAL A 61 -8.41 19.24 11.40
N GLU A 62 -9.63 19.54 10.98
CA GLU A 62 -10.60 20.32 11.74
C GLU A 62 -11.91 19.51 11.84
N GLU A 63 -12.56 19.52 13.00
CA GLU A 63 -13.89 18.93 13.19
C GLU A 63 -14.97 19.99 12.94
N GLU A 64 -15.93 19.71 12.05
CA GLU A 64 -17.06 20.57 11.74
C GLU A 64 -18.37 19.84 12.06
N GLN A 65 -19.17 20.41 12.96
CA GLN A 65 -20.54 19.95 13.21
C GLN A 65 -21.48 20.61 12.19
N ARG A 66 -22.16 19.81 11.36
CA ARG A 66 -23.21 20.27 10.43
C ARG A 66 -24.53 19.56 10.67
N ASN A 67 -25.52 20.29 11.17
CA ASN A 67 -26.84 19.75 11.49
C ASN A 67 -26.72 18.50 12.37
N SER A 68 -27.00 17.32 11.80
CA SER A 68 -26.95 16.02 12.46
C SER A 68 -25.66 15.22 12.21
N TYR A 69 -24.68 15.78 11.50
CA TYR A 69 -23.44 15.08 11.12
C TYR A 69 -22.21 15.76 11.68
N THR A 70 -21.21 14.98 12.06
CA THR A 70 -19.86 15.46 12.37
C THR A 70 -18.94 15.13 11.20
N LEU A 71 -18.21 16.12 10.70
CA LEU A 71 -17.28 15.98 9.59
C LEU A 71 -15.85 16.29 10.03
N TYR A 72 -14.88 15.58 9.46
CA TYR A 72 -13.47 15.97 9.49
C TYR A 72 -13.07 16.65 8.18
N LEU A 73 -12.59 17.88 8.28
CA LEU A 73 -12.04 18.68 7.19
C LEU A 73 -10.53 18.55 7.22
N VAL A 74 -9.99 17.82 6.24
CA VAL A 74 -8.55 17.55 6.15
C VAL A 74 -7.95 18.37 5.01
N LYS A 75 -7.08 19.32 5.35
CA LYS A 75 -6.30 20.10 4.37
C LYS A 75 -5.08 19.30 3.97
N VAL A 76 -4.92 19.05 2.67
CA VAL A 76 -3.84 18.25 2.10
C VAL A 76 -3.07 19.06 1.06
N LEU A 77 -1.75 19.10 1.20
CA LEU A 77 -0.82 19.60 0.19
C LEU A 77 -0.47 18.49 -0.79
N HIS A 78 -0.69 18.74 -2.08
CA HIS A 78 -0.29 17.82 -3.15
C HIS A 78 1.04 18.26 -3.79
N ASP A 79 1.69 17.34 -4.49
CA ASP A 79 3.00 17.55 -5.13
C ASP A 79 3.02 18.68 -6.17
N ASN A 80 1.85 19.03 -6.72
CA ASN A 80 1.70 20.20 -7.60
C ASN A 80 1.62 21.54 -6.84
N GLY A 81 1.88 21.54 -5.53
CA GLY A 81 1.82 22.71 -4.66
C GLY A 81 0.41 23.17 -4.28
N ARG A 82 -0.64 22.50 -4.76
CA ARG A 82 -2.03 22.90 -4.46
C ARG A 82 -2.49 22.29 -3.14
N VAL A 83 -3.14 23.12 -2.32
CA VAL A 83 -3.85 22.67 -1.13
C VAL A 83 -5.31 22.37 -1.47
N ARG A 84 -5.81 21.21 -1.05
CA ARG A 84 -7.21 20.80 -1.17
C ARG A 84 -7.76 20.39 0.17
N THR A 85 -9.03 20.70 0.43
CA THR A 85 -9.74 20.25 1.63
C THR A 85 -10.64 19.07 1.28
N TYR A 86 -10.40 17.94 1.94
CA TYR A 86 -11.25 16.75 1.87
C TYR A 86 -12.18 16.73 3.09
N ARG A 87 -13.43 16.34 2.89
CA ARG A 87 -14.42 16.21 3.96
C ARG A 87 -14.74 14.74 4.14
N PHE A 88 -14.56 14.22 5.34
CA PHE A 88 -14.92 12.86 5.71
C PHE A 88 -16.01 12.88 6.75
N ASP A 89 -17.05 12.08 6.54
CA ASP A 89 -18.05 11.83 7.56
C ASP A 89 -17.45 11.01 8.71
N ARG A 90 -17.68 11.45 9.95
CA ARG A 90 -17.09 10.83 11.14
C ARG A 90 -17.49 9.37 11.28
N ASP A 91 -18.77 9.05 11.10
CA ASP A 91 -19.29 7.73 11.45
C ASP A 91 -19.06 6.70 10.34
N THR A 92 -18.90 7.16 9.09
CA THR A 92 -18.79 6.27 7.91
C THR A 92 -17.45 6.34 7.19
N GLY A 93 -16.65 7.39 7.41
CA GLY A 93 -15.41 7.64 6.66
C GLY A 93 -15.62 7.95 5.16
N GLN A 94 -16.86 8.20 4.75
CA GLN A 94 -17.17 8.54 3.36
C GLN A 94 -16.78 9.98 3.03
N THR A 95 -16.32 10.21 1.80
CA THR A 95 -16.01 11.57 1.35
C THR A 95 -17.29 12.31 0.97
N MET A 96 -17.48 13.49 1.55
CA MET A 96 -18.64 14.35 1.26
C MET A 96 -18.27 15.42 0.24
N ARG A 97 -19.07 15.56 -0.82
CA ARG A 97 -18.92 16.63 -1.81
C ARG A 97 -19.74 17.84 -1.41
N ASN A 98 -19.19 19.05 -1.48
CA ASN A 98 -19.99 20.27 -1.41
C ASN A 98 -20.91 20.29 -2.65
N ARG A 99 -22.23 20.22 -2.44
CA ARG A 99 -23.21 20.65 -3.45
C ARG A 99 -23.34 22.15 -3.44
#